data_AF-A0A9E5G7L5-F1
#
_entry.id   AF-A0A9E5G7L5-F1
#
_cell.length_a   1.000
_cell.length_b   1.000
_cell.length_c   1.000
_cell.angle_alpha   90.00
_cell.angle_beta   90.00
_cell.angle_gamma   90.00
#
_symmetry.space_group_name_H-M   'P 1'
#
loop_
_entity.id
_entity.type
_entity.pdbx_description
1 polymer ?
#
loop_
_entity_poly.entity_id
_entity_poly.type
_entity_poly.pdbx_seq_one_letter_code
_entity_poly.pdbx_strand_id
1 'polypeptide(L)'
;MADDLTPQQVKAFRLSVNKMAELAGWDDDLLRLELRELGDMGFNLELTGFGLDEVAALNDAELDDMPTLPDGDREPFQQKTFTLHDDQVAIVDDALTLARTDPTADTGVNENSNGNALALICKQWLAQKTSS
;
A
#
# COMPACT_ATOMS: atom_id res chain seq x y z
N MET A 1 -35.47 34.88 20.73
CA MET A 1 -34.34 35.44 21.51
C MET A 1 -34.18 34.51 22.70
N ALA A 2 -33.10 33.74 22.71
CA ALA A 2 -32.85 32.67 23.70
C ALA A 2 -31.80 33.15 24.71
N ASP A 3 -32.16 34.20 25.43
CA ASP A 3 -31.55 34.63 26.70
C ASP A 3 -32.69 34.44 27.71
N ASP A 4 -32.63 33.72 28.83
CA ASP A 4 -31.53 33.49 29.75
C ASP A 4 -31.82 32.20 30.53
N LEU A 5 -30.87 31.26 30.56
CA LEU A 5 -30.84 30.28 31.64
C LEU A 5 -30.50 31.05 32.93
N THR A 6 -31.26 30.85 34.01
CA THR A 6 -30.86 31.42 35.30
C THR A 6 -29.47 30.92 35.68
N PRO A 7 -28.70 31.64 36.54
CA PRO A 7 -27.39 31.18 36.97
C PRO A 7 -27.40 29.74 37.54
N GLN A 8 -28.51 29.34 38.16
CA GLN A 8 -28.73 27.97 38.64
C GLN A 8 -28.96 26.98 37.49
N GLN A 9 -29.74 27.35 36.47
CA GLN A 9 -29.97 26.52 35.28
C GLN A 9 -28.71 26.38 34.43
N VAL A 10 -27.89 27.43 34.26
CA VAL A 10 -26.57 27.33 33.61
C VAL A 10 -25.65 26.37 34.37
N LYS A 11 -25.68 26.42 35.70
CA LYS A 11 -24.90 25.52 36.54
C LYS A 11 -25.38 24.07 36.43
N ALA A 12 -26.70 23.85 36.47
CA ALA A 12 -27.30 22.53 36.27
C ALA A 12 -26.98 21.97 34.88
N PHE A 13 -27.12 22.78 33.83
CA PHE A 13 -26.85 22.37 32.45
C PHE A 13 -25.38 21.98 32.25
N ARG A 14 -24.42 22.76 32.76
CA ARG A 14 -22.99 22.40 32.71
C ARG A 14 -22.71 21.08 33.40
N LEU A 15 -23.29 20.85 34.59
CA LEU A 15 -23.13 19.58 35.31
C LEU A 15 -23.75 18.41 34.54
N SER A 16 -24.91 18.61 33.93
CA SER A 16 -25.56 17.58 33.10
C SER A 16 -24.73 17.24 31.86
N VAL A 17 -24.16 18.23 31.16
CA VAL A 17 -23.29 18.00 30.00
C VAL A 17 -22.00 17.29 30.42
N ASN A 18 -21.37 17.68 31.52
CA ASN A 18 -20.18 16.98 32.02
C ASN A 18 -20.51 15.52 32.38
N LYS A 19 -21.66 15.28 33.02
CA LYS A 19 -22.11 13.92 33.36
C LYS A 19 -22.42 13.08 32.12
N MET A 20 -22.97 13.70 31.08
CA MET A 20 -23.22 13.06 29.80
C MET A 20 -21.91 12.73 29.08
N ALA A 21 -20.94 13.66 29.09
CA ALA A 21 -19.62 13.45 28.52
C ALA A 21 -18.84 12.33 29.23
N GLU A 22 -18.97 12.20 30.56
CA GLU A 22 -18.39 11.07 31.32
C GLU A 22 -18.96 9.70 30.92
N LEU A 23 -20.17 9.66 30.37
CA LEU A 23 -20.85 8.43 29.95
C LEU A 23 -20.79 8.23 28.43
N ALA A 24 -20.29 9.22 27.69
CA ALA A 24 -20.12 9.13 26.25
C ALA A 24 -18.83 8.37 25.95
N GLY A 25 -18.97 7.24 25.25
CA GLY A 25 -17.84 6.59 24.59
C GLY A 25 -17.68 7.12 23.17
N TRP A 26 -16.49 6.95 22.61
CA TRP A 26 -16.26 7.15 21.19
C TRP A 26 -16.61 5.86 20.43
N ASP A 27 -17.15 6.04 19.22
CA ASP A 27 -17.15 5.00 18.21
C ASP A 27 -15.83 5.18 17.45
N ASP A 28 -14.86 4.31 17.73
CA ASP A 28 -13.47 4.47 17.26
C ASP A 28 -13.39 4.47 15.72
N ASP A 29 -14.27 3.71 15.04
CA ASP A 29 -14.34 3.67 13.57
C ASP A 29 -14.81 5.02 13.01
N LEU A 30 -15.87 5.58 13.59
CA LEU A 30 -16.40 6.88 13.16
C LEU A 30 -15.45 8.02 13.53
N LEU A 31 -14.90 8.00 14.75
CA LEU A 31 -13.94 9.00 15.22
C LEU A 31 -12.72 9.08 14.32
N ARG A 32 -12.17 7.93 13.94
CA ARG A 32 -11.02 7.84 13.05
C ARG A 32 -11.32 8.41 11.65
N LEU A 33 -12.50 8.11 11.10
CA LEU A 33 -12.91 8.65 9.80
C LEU A 33 -12.95 10.19 9.82
N GLU A 34 -13.60 10.76 10.83
CA GLU A 34 -13.71 12.21 11.01
C GLU A 34 -12.33 12.88 11.20
N LEU A 35 -11.45 12.28 12.00
CA LEU A 35 -10.07 12.76 12.20
C LEU A 35 -9.25 12.71 10.91
N ARG A 36 -9.42 11.67 10.09
CA ARG A 36 -8.77 11.55 8.78
C ARG A 36 -9.26 12.64 7.83
N GLU A 37 -10.56 12.86 7.73
CA GLU A 37 -11.15 13.89 6.87
C GLU A 37 -10.68 15.30 7.28
N LEU A 38 -10.59 15.57 8.60
CA LEU A 38 -10.00 16.82 9.10
C LEU A 38 -8.54 16.98 8.68
N GLY A 39 -7.75 15.92 8.77
CA GLY A 39 -6.36 15.90 8.31
C GLY A 39 -6.24 16.16 6.81
N ASP A 40 -7.09 15.54 6.00
CA ASP A 40 -7.13 15.71 4.53
C ASP A 40 -7.53 17.14 4.13
N MET A 41 -8.34 17.81 4.96
CA MET A 41 -8.67 19.24 4.82
C MET A 41 -7.55 20.17 5.30
N GLY A 42 -6.43 19.64 5.79
CA GLY A 42 -5.29 20.41 6.30
C GLY A 42 -5.52 21.02 7.69
N PHE A 43 -6.49 20.52 8.46
CA PHE A 43 -6.73 20.97 9.83
C PHE A 43 -5.62 20.47 10.76
N ASN A 44 -5.21 21.29 11.74
CA ASN A 44 -4.27 20.84 12.76
C ASN A 44 -4.97 19.94 13.78
N LEU A 45 -4.76 18.63 13.68
CA LEU A 45 -5.37 17.63 14.55
C LEU A 45 -5.04 17.81 16.03
N GLU A 46 -3.90 18.43 16.39
CA GLU A 46 -3.56 18.72 17.80
C GLU A 46 -4.56 19.67 18.47
N LEU A 47 -5.35 20.42 17.70
CA LEU A 47 -6.39 21.32 18.21
C LEU A 47 -7.72 20.60 18.53
N THR A 48 -7.88 19.35 18.12
CA THR A 48 -9.10 18.56 18.35
C THR A 48 -9.18 18.02 19.79
N GLY A 49 -8.06 18.04 20.52
CA GLY A 49 -7.92 17.43 21.84
C GLY A 49 -7.41 15.99 21.79
N PHE A 50 -7.31 15.39 20.59
CA PHE A 50 -6.67 14.09 20.37
C PHE A 50 -5.16 14.26 20.18
N GLY A 51 -4.37 13.48 20.91
CA GLY A 51 -2.91 13.46 20.74
C GLY A 51 -2.53 12.78 19.43
N LEU A 52 -1.41 13.19 18.80
CA LEU A 52 -0.97 12.55 17.54
C LEU A 52 -0.70 11.04 17.71
N ASP A 53 -0.22 10.61 18.87
CA ASP A 53 -0.04 9.19 19.20
C ASP A 53 -1.38 8.44 19.31
N GLU A 54 -2.44 9.10 19.80
CA GLU A 54 -3.80 8.55 19.91
C GLU A 54 -4.44 8.41 18.52
N VAL A 55 -4.28 9.44 17.67
CA VAL A 55 -4.69 9.40 16.27
C VAL A 55 -3.95 8.29 15.51
N ALA A 56 -2.65 8.12 15.74
CA ALA A 56 -1.86 7.06 15.13
C ALA A 56 -2.35 5.67 15.58
N ALA A 57 -2.61 5.48 16.88
CA ALA A 57 -3.14 4.23 17.42
C ALA A 57 -4.52 3.87 16.84
N LEU A 58 -5.40 4.87 16.64
CA LEU A 58 -6.68 4.69 15.96
C LEU A 58 -6.52 4.22 14.51
N ASN A 59 -5.45 4.66 13.83
CA ASN A 59 -5.17 4.26 12.44
C ASN A 59 -4.47 2.89 12.34
N ASP A 60 -3.58 2.55 13.27
CA ASP A 60 -2.91 1.24 13.31
C ASP A 60 -3.88 0.07 13.55
N ALA A 61 -5.01 0.32 14.22
CA ALA A 61 -6.06 -0.67 14.39
C ALA A 61 -6.63 -1.20 13.05
N GLU A 62 -6.54 -0.45 11.94
CA GLU A 62 -6.89 -0.96 10.60
C GLU A 62 -5.88 -1.96 10.05
N LEU A 63 -4.61 -1.88 10.45
CA LEU A 63 -3.57 -2.77 9.93
C LEU A 63 -3.67 -4.19 10.48
N ASP A 64 -4.29 -4.35 11.66
CA ASP A 64 -4.55 -5.67 12.26
C ASP A 64 -5.71 -6.41 11.57
N ASP A 65 -6.65 -5.68 10.94
CA ASP A 65 -7.79 -6.24 10.18
C ASP A 65 -7.56 -6.24 8.66
N MET A 66 -6.46 -5.64 8.19
CA MET A 66 -5.97 -5.94 6.86
C MET A 66 -5.51 -7.40 6.86
N PRO A 67 -5.96 -8.23 5.90
CA PRO A 67 -5.39 -9.55 5.76
C PRO A 67 -3.88 -9.35 5.61
N THR A 68 -3.11 -9.94 6.52
CA THR A 68 -1.71 -10.19 6.26
C THR A 68 -1.72 -10.94 4.95
N LEU A 69 -1.31 -10.25 3.87
CA LEU A 69 -0.95 -10.94 2.65
C LEU A 69 0.02 -12.00 3.15
N PRO A 70 -0.19 -13.29 2.82
CA PRO A 70 0.86 -14.26 3.02
C PRO A 70 2.12 -13.57 2.51
N ASP A 71 3.18 -13.50 3.32
CA ASP A 71 4.53 -13.32 2.81
C ASP A 71 4.70 -14.53 1.89
N GLY A 72 4.17 -14.37 0.68
CA GLY A 72 3.88 -15.47 -0.17
C GLY A 72 5.20 -16.13 -0.34
N ASP A 73 5.24 -17.43 -0.09
CA ASP A 73 6.15 -18.32 -0.76
C ASP A 73 5.97 -18.00 -2.26
N ARG A 74 6.67 -16.95 -2.71
CA ARG A 74 6.70 -16.56 -4.10
C ARG A 74 7.49 -17.71 -4.66
N GLU A 75 6.76 -18.67 -5.21
CA GLU A 75 7.32 -19.70 -6.06
C GLU A 75 8.40 -19.03 -6.92
N PRO A 76 9.56 -19.67 -7.16
CA PRO A 76 10.78 -19.01 -7.66
C PRO A 76 10.66 -18.41 -9.08
N PHE A 77 9.44 -18.24 -9.58
CA PHE A 77 9.05 -17.80 -10.91
C PHE A 77 8.34 -16.45 -10.84
N GLN A 78 8.74 -15.55 -11.74
CA GLN A 78 8.11 -14.24 -11.89
C GLN A 78 7.78 -14.00 -13.36
N GLN A 79 6.55 -13.61 -13.66
CA GLN A 79 6.17 -13.16 -14.99
C GLN A 79 6.54 -11.68 -15.19
N LYS A 80 7.09 -11.35 -16.36
CA LYS A 80 7.38 -9.96 -16.77
C LYS A 80 6.72 -9.69 -18.12
N THR A 81 6.04 -8.56 -18.24
CA THR A 81 5.32 -8.14 -19.46
C THR A 81 5.99 -6.89 -20.03
N PHE A 82 6.24 -6.89 -21.33
CA PHE A 82 6.88 -5.79 -22.05
C PHE A 82 5.98 -5.35 -23.21
N THR A 83 5.95 -4.05 -23.48
CA THR A 83 5.31 -3.49 -24.69
C THR A 83 6.41 -3.15 -25.68
N LEU A 84 6.29 -3.64 -26.91
CA LEU A 84 7.26 -3.46 -27.99
C LEU A 84 6.59 -2.80 -29.20
N HIS A 85 7.36 -2.05 -29.97
CA HIS A 85 6.96 -1.60 -31.30
C HIS A 85 7.03 -2.76 -32.30
N ASP A 86 6.25 -2.71 -33.39
CA ASP A 86 6.20 -3.77 -34.40
C ASP A 86 7.60 -4.11 -34.97
N ASP A 87 8.42 -3.09 -35.25
CA ASP A 87 9.80 -3.29 -35.72
C ASP A 87 10.71 -3.96 -34.68
N GLN A 88 10.43 -3.78 -33.38
CA GLN A 88 11.21 -4.39 -32.30
C GLN A 88 10.82 -5.86 -32.08
N VAL A 89 9.56 -6.22 -32.35
CA VAL A 89 9.06 -7.59 -32.20
C VAL A 89 9.87 -8.54 -33.07
N ALA A 90 10.10 -8.20 -34.34
CA ALA A 90 10.87 -9.03 -35.26
C ALA A 90 12.30 -9.33 -34.72
N ILE A 91 12.97 -8.31 -34.19
CA ILE A 91 14.32 -8.46 -33.63
C ILE A 91 14.31 -9.37 -32.39
N VAL A 92 13.30 -9.22 -31.52
CA VAL A 92 13.18 -10.03 -30.31
C VAL A 92 12.85 -11.48 -30.65
N ASP A 93 11.94 -11.73 -31.60
CA ASP A 93 11.59 -13.08 -32.03
C ASP A 93 12.76 -13.81 -32.70
N ASP A 94 13.51 -13.12 -33.56
CA ASP A 94 14.71 -13.67 -34.19
C ASP A 94 15.77 -14.04 -33.13
N ALA A 95 16.00 -13.14 -32.17
CA ALA A 95 16.94 -13.38 -31.07
C ALA A 95 16.51 -14.55 -30.18
N LEU A 96 15.22 -14.64 -29.83
CA LEU A 96 14.67 -15.75 -29.05
C LEU A 96 14.75 -17.07 -29.81
N THR A 97 14.46 -17.06 -31.12
CA THR A 97 14.55 -18.25 -31.97
C THR A 97 15.97 -18.77 -32.02
N LEU A 98 16.95 -17.89 -32.25
CA LEU A 98 18.36 -18.25 -32.26
C LEU A 98 18.80 -18.80 -30.90
N ALA A 99 18.46 -18.10 -29.82
CA ALA A 99 18.83 -18.50 -28.46
C ALA A 99 18.28 -19.88 -28.08
N ARG A 100 17.06 -20.25 -28.51
CA ARG A 100 16.48 -21.58 -28.23
C ARG A 100 17.25 -22.74 -28.89
N THR A 101 18.03 -22.48 -29.94
CA THR A 101 18.87 -23.52 -30.57
C THR A 101 20.15 -23.81 -29.77
N ASP A 102 20.51 -22.93 -28.84
CA ASP A 102 21.70 -23.10 -28.01
C ASP A 102 21.42 -24.14 -26.90
N PRO A 103 22.24 -25.19 -26.77
CA PRO A 103 22.06 -26.21 -25.72
C PRO A 103 22.19 -25.65 -24.29
N THR A 104 22.74 -24.45 -24.13
CA THR A 104 22.87 -23.77 -22.83
C THR A 104 21.66 -22.89 -22.49
N ALA A 105 20.68 -22.79 -23.38
CA ALA A 105 19.47 -22.00 -23.15
C ALA A 105 18.59 -22.62 -22.05
N ASP A 106 18.45 -23.95 -22.04
CA ASP A 106 17.73 -24.63 -20.98
C ASP A 106 18.58 -24.62 -19.70
N THR A 107 18.15 -23.80 -18.74
CA THR A 107 18.84 -23.65 -17.45
C THR A 107 18.41 -24.72 -16.44
N GLY A 108 17.36 -25.50 -16.73
CA GLY A 108 16.72 -26.41 -15.78
C GLY A 108 16.01 -25.70 -14.61
N VAL A 109 16.00 -24.37 -14.58
CA VAL A 109 15.37 -23.58 -13.51
C VAL A 109 13.87 -23.46 -13.76
N ASN A 110 13.43 -23.31 -15.01
CA ASN A 110 12.02 -23.24 -15.40
C ASN A 110 11.78 -23.94 -16.74
N GLU A 111 10.53 -24.35 -17.01
CA GLU A 111 10.13 -25.03 -18.25
C GLU A 111 9.79 -24.06 -19.40
N ASN A 112 9.77 -22.74 -19.14
CA ASN A 112 9.43 -21.74 -20.15
C ASN A 112 10.63 -21.48 -21.08
N SER A 113 10.58 -22.06 -22.28
CA SER A 113 11.62 -21.90 -23.30
C SER A 113 11.92 -20.44 -23.67
N ASN A 114 10.93 -19.54 -23.62
CA ASN A 114 11.12 -18.11 -23.89
C ASN A 114 11.87 -17.44 -22.74
N GLY A 115 11.52 -17.76 -21.50
CA GLY A 115 12.19 -17.23 -20.30
C GLY A 115 13.66 -17.66 -20.25
N ASN A 116 13.92 -18.93 -20.53
CA ASN A 116 15.25 -19.53 -20.64
C ASN A 116 16.10 -18.88 -21.75
N ALA A 117 15.54 -18.73 -22.95
CA ALA A 117 16.21 -18.05 -24.06
C ALA A 117 16.51 -16.57 -23.75
N LEU A 118 15.56 -15.84 -23.16
CA LEU A 118 15.75 -14.45 -22.75
C LEU A 118 16.85 -14.32 -21.69
N ALA A 119 16.89 -15.23 -20.71
CA ALA A 119 17.93 -15.24 -19.69
C ALA A 119 19.32 -15.47 -20.30
N LEU A 120 19.45 -16.38 -21.29
CA LEU A 120 20.70 -16.60 -22.01
C LEU A 120 21.15 -15.34 -22.77
N ILE A 121 20.25 -14.69 -23.51
CA ILE A 121 20.56 -13.47 -24.26
C ILE A 121 21.08 -12.37 -23.31
N CYS A 122 20.38 -12.14 -22.21
CA CYS A 122 20.78 -11.15 -21.20
C CYS A 122 22.14 -11.50 -20.58
N LYS A 123 22.40 -12.77 -20.28
CA LYS A 123 23.68 -13.23 -19.73
C LYS A 123 24.84 -12.99 -20.72
N GLN A 124 24.64 -13.28 -22.00
CA GLN A 124 25.64 -13.03 -23.04
C GLN A 124 25.91 -11.53 -23.21
N TRP A 125 24.88 -10.69 -23.19
CA TRP A 125 25.03 -9.24 -23.26
C TRP A 125 25.82 -8.67 -22.07
N LEU A 126 25.50 -9.10 -20.85
CA LEU A 126 26.24 -8.70 -19.64
C LEU A 126 27.70 -9.15 -19.68
N ALA A 127 27.99 -10.36 -20.17
CA ALA A 127 29.35 -10.87 -20.31
C ALA A 127 30.18 -10.01 -21.29
N GLN A 128 29.58 -9.57 -22.40
CA GLN A 128 30.22 -8.64 -23.35
C GLN A 128 30.52 -7.29 -22.70
N LYS A 129 29.59 -6.76 -21.89
CA LYS A 129 29.75 -5.46 -21.21
C LYS A 129 30.72 -5.47 -20.03
N THR A 130 30.94 -6.63 -19.41
CA THR A 130 31.86 -6.78 -18.28
C THR A 130 33.29 -7.13 -18.74
N SER A 131 33.47 -7.51 -20.01
CA SER A 131 34.78 -7.84 -20.61
C SER A 131 35.41 -6.67 -21.38
N SER A 132 34.86 -5.46 -21.27
CA SER A 132 35.36 -4.22 -21.86
C SER A 132 35.52 -3.16 -20.79
#